data_AF-A0A0R1ZST5-F1
#
_entry.id   AF-A0A0R1ZST5-F1
#
_cell.length_a   1.000
_cell.length_b   1.000
_cell.length_c   1.000
_cell.angle_alpha   90.00
_cell.angle_beta   90.00
_cell.angle_gamma   90.00
#
_symmetry.space_group_name_H-M   'P 1'
#
loop_
_entity.id
_entity.type
_entity.pdbx_description
1 polymer ?
#
loop_
_entity_poly.entity_id
_entity_poly.type
_entity_poly.pdbx_seq_one_letter_code
_entity_poly.pdbx_strand_id
1 'polypeptide(L)'
;MKKMIKRRKGFTLIEVLAALAIIVVLTLALILMVKGQVDQANKKDNRLLEQTVNAQIEVQMDDTGTSDKVTITNIGDLRDEGFISAKQYEQLSDKHAKFKTSSDGVPQVDIP
;
A
#
# COMPACT_ATOMS: atom_id res chain seq x y z
N MET A 1 -9.52 37.09 62.07
CA MET A 1 -8.55 36.67 61.02
C MET A 1 -9.24 36.68 59.66
N LYS A 2 -8.83 37.56 58.73
CA LYS A 2 -9.49 37.72 57.42
C LYS A 2 -8.90 36.72 56.42
N LYS A 3 -9.69 35.72 56.01
CA LYS A 3 -9.27 34.68 55.08
C LYS A 3 -9.24 35.26 53.65
N MET A 4 -8.05 35.46 53.09
CA MET A 4 -7.88 35.96 51.72
C MET A 4 -8.13 34.84 50.70
N ILE A 5 -9.24 34.90 49.97
CA ILE A 5 -9.51 34.00 48.85
C ILE A 5 -8.70 34.49 47.63
N LYS A 6 -7.67 33.74 47.22
CA LYS A 6 -6.91 34.02 46.00
C LYS A 6 -7.80 33.76 44.77
N ARG A 7 -8.00 34.77 43.92
CA ARG A 7 -8.65 34.60 42.61
C ARG A 7 -7.73 33.80 41.69
N ARG A 8 -8.21 32.66 41.17
CA ARG A 8 -7.50 31.91 40.12
C ARG A 8 -7.69 32.63 38.79
N LYS A 9 -6.60 32.90 38.06
CA LYS A 9 -6.67 33.41 36.69
C LYS A 9 -7.06 32.24 35.78
N GLY A 10 -8.20 32.36 35.12
CA GLY A 10 -8.62 31.44 34.06
C GLY A 10 -8.06 31.86 32.71
N PHE A 11 -8.09 30.95 31.74
CA PHE A 11 -7.74 31.25 30.36
C PHE A 11 -8.71 32.26 29.76
N THR A 12 -8.17 33.17 28.97
CA THR A 12 -8.97 34.15 28.23
C THR A 12 -9.59 33.51 26.98
N LEU A 13 -10.69 34.07 26.49
CA LEU A 13 -11.36 33.57 25.29
C LEU A 13 -10.43 33.61 24.06
N ILE A 14 -9.58 34.64 23.97
CA ILE A 14 -8.59 34.78 22.89
C ILE A 14 -7.52 33.69 22.93
N GLU A 15 -7.04 33.27 24.12
CA GLU A 15 -6.10 32.15 24.23
C GLU A 15 -6.71 30.82 23.80
N VAL A 16 -7.97 30.58 24.16
CA VAL A 16 -8.68 29.36 23.74
C VAL A 16 -8.89 29.33 22.22
N LEU A 17 -9.22 30.47 21.62
CA LEU A 17 -9.34 30.59 20.16
C LEU A 17 -8.01 30.36 19.45
N ALA A 18 -6.93 30.95 19.96
CA ALA A 18 -5.59 30.75 19.41
C ALA A 18 -5.16 29.27 19.51
N ALA A 19 -5.43 28.63 20.65
CA ALA A 19 -5.14 27.21 20.83
C ALA A 19 -5.94 26.32 19.88
N LEU A 20 -7.23 26.60 19.68
CA LEU A 20 -8.08 25.89 18.72
C LEU A 20 -7.56 26.01 17.29
N ALA A 21 -7.16 27.22 16.87
CA ALA A 21 -6.59 27.45 15.55
C ALA A 21 -5.32 26.60 15.34
N ILE A 22 -4.43 26.55 16.33
CA ILE A 22 -3.20 25.74 16.28
C ILE A 22 -3.54 24.25 16.19
N ILE A 23 -4.49 23.75 17.00
CA ILE A 23 -4.90 22.34 16.98
C ILE A 23 -5.45 21.96 15.59
N VAL A 24 -6.28 22.80 14.98
CA VAL A 24 -6.80 22.56 13.63
C VAL A 24 -5.66 22.46 12.61
N VAL A 25 -4.69 23.36 12.65
CA VAL A 25 -3.53 23.30 11.74
C VAL A 25 -2.70 22.04 11.97
N LEU A 26 -2.41 21.69 13.21
CA LEU A 26 -1.62 20.50 13.55
C LEU A 26 -2.33 19.21 13.14
N THR A 27 -3.64 19.11 13.36
CA THR A 27 -4.43 17.93 12.96
C THR A 27 -4.51 17.79 11.45
N LEU A 28 -4.65 18.88 10.69
CA LEU A 28 -4.58 18.85 9.23
C LEU A 28 -3.21 18.38 8.72
N ALA A 29 -2.13 18.90 9.29
CA ALA A 29 -0.77 18.47 8.94
C ALA A 29 -0.56 16.98 9.23
N LEU A 30 -1.05 16.50 10.38
CA LEU A 30 -0.99 15.08 10.75
C LEU A 30 -1.75 14.21 9.74
N ILE A 31 -2.95 14.60 9.32
CA ILE A 31 -3.74 13.85 8.33
C ILE A 31 -2.97 13.71 7.01
N LEU A 32 -2.36 14.80 6.51
CA LEU A 32 -1.58 14.76 5.27
C LEU A 32 -0.35 13.87 5.41
N MET A 33 0.34 13.93 6.54
CA MET A 33 1.50 13.09 6.83
C MET A 33 1.13 11.60 6.86
N VAL A 34 0.06 11.23 7.57
CA VAL A 34 -0.41 9.84 7.67
C VAL A 34 -0.82 9.31 6.30
N LYS A 35 -1.56 10.09 5.50
CA LYS A 35 -1.91 9.71 4.12
C LYS A 35 -0.66 9.42 3.29
N GLY A 36 0.33 10.30 3.32
CA GLY A 36 1.58 10.08 2.58
C GLY A 36 2.37 8.84 3.04
N GLN A 37 2.28 8.45 4.31
CA GLN A 37 2.88 7.21 4.81
C GLN A 37 2.12 5.97 4.35
N VAL A 38 0.77 5.99 4.42
CA VAL A 38 -0.08 4.89 3.94
C VAL A 38 0.13 4.67 2.44
N ASP A 39 0.18 5.74 1.66
CA ASP A 39 0.42 5.66 0.21
C ASP A 39 1.80 5.05 -0.11
N GLN A 40 2.85 5.42 0.64
CA GLN A 40 4.17 4.82 0.48
C GLN A 40 4.21 3.35 0.87
N ALA A 41 3.52 2.97 1.96
CA ALA A 41 3.41 1.59 2.37
C ALA A 41 2.70 0.75 1.31
N ASN A 42 1.59 1.26 0.75
CA ASN A 42 0.85 0.61 -0.34
C ASN A 42 1.71 0.44 -1.59
N LYS A 43 2.46 1.48 -2.01
CA LYS A 43 3.39 1.38 -3.14
C LYS A 43 4.48 0.34 -2.92
N LYS A 44 5.05 0.29 -1.70
CA LYS A 44 6.07 -0.70 -1.35
C LYS A 44 5.50 -2.11 -1.32
N ASP A 45 4.31 -2.29 -0.77
CA ASP A 45 3.58 -3.56 -0.75
C ASP A 45 3.30 -4.06 -2.17
N ASN A 46 2.77 -3.20 -3.05
CA ASN A 46 2.54 -3.50 -4.46
C ASN A 46 3.83 -3.98 -5.14
N ARG A 47 4.92 -3.23 -4.98
CA ARG A 47 6.22 -3.59 -5.56
C ARG A 47 6.75 -4.92 -5.05
N LEU A 48 6.60 -5.22 -3.76
CA LEU A 48 7.05 -6.49 -3.19
C LEU A 48 6.20 -7.66 -3.68
N LEU A 49 4.88 -7.49 -3.79
CA LEU A 49 3.98 -8.48 -4.36
C LEU A 49 4.34 -8.78 -5.82
N GLU A 50 4.55 -7.73 -6.61
CA GLU A 50 4.99 -7.83 -8.01
C GLU A 50 6.31 -8.60 -8.13
N GLN A 51 7.34 -8.19 -7.38
CA GLN A 51 8.64 -8.85 -7.38
C GLN A 51 8.56 -10.31 -6.96
N THR A 52 7.75 -10.62 -5.94
CA THR A 52 7.58 -11.98 -5.43
C THR A 52 6.88 -12.87 -6.46
N VAL A 53 5.83 -12.38 -7.11
CA VAL A 53 5.10 -13.12 -8.14
C VAL A 53 5.98 -13.32 -9.37
N ASN A 54 6.68 -12.29 -9.83
CA ASN A 54 7.56 -12.39 -10.99
C ASN A 54 8.72 -13.37 -10.73
N ALA A 55 9.31 -13.36 -9.54
CA ALA A 55 10.34 -14.33 -9.16
C ALA A 55 9.79 -15.77 -9.07
N GLN A 56 8.55 -15.95 -8.60
CA GLN A 56 7.90 -17.27 -8.58
C GLN A 56 7.66 -17.80 -10.00
N ILE A 57 7.22 -16.93 -10.91
CA ILE A 57 7.03 -17.27 -12.32
C ILE A 57 8.36 -17.66 -12.98
N GLU A 58 9.40 -16.84 -12.79
CA GLU A 58 10.72 -17.07 -13.38
C GLU A 58 11.31 -18.42 -12.94
N VAL A 59 11.33 -18.70 -11.63
CA VAL A 59 11.87 -19.95 -11.09
C VAL A 59 11.10 -21.18 -11.59
N GLN A 60 9.77 -21.12 -11.66
CA GLN A 60 8.97 -22.27 -12.09
C GLN A 60 9.04 -22.49 -13.61
N MET A 61 9.15 -21.42 -14.41
CA MET A 61 9.34 -21.54 -15.86
C MET A 61 10.70 -22.17 -16.20
N ASP A 62 11.75 -21.80 -15.46
CA ASP A 62 13.08 -22.41 -15.59
C ASP A 62 13.09 -23.89 -15.18
N ASP A 63 12.45 -24.26 -14.08
CA ASP A 63 12.45 -25.63 -13.54
C ASP A 63 11.60 -26.61 -14.36
N THR A 64 10.50 -26.13 -14.94
CA THR A 64 9.58 -27.00 -15.72
C THR A 64 10.10 -27.27 -17.14
N GLY A 65 11.26 -26.72 -17.54
CA GLY A 65 11.84 -26.89 -18.88
C GLY A 65 10.88 -26.53 -20.01
N THR A 66 9.85 -25.73 -19.70
CA THR A 66 8.65 -25.56 -20.52
C THR A 66 8.95 -24.58 -21.63
N SER A 67 9.64 -25.08 -22.64
CA SER A 67 9.69 -24.49 -23.98
C SER A 67 8.37 -24.67 -24.74
N ASP A 68 7.44 -25.47 -24.20
CA ASP A 68 6.11 -25.72 -24.78
C ASP A 68 5.03 -24.91 -24.06
N LYS A 69 4.86 -23.67 -24.51
CA LYS A 69 3.56 -22.97 -24.67
C LYS A 69 2.54 -23.13 -23.52
N VAL A 70 2.91 -22.86 -22.27
CA VAL A 70 1.88 -22.37 -21.34
C VAL A 70 1.52 -20.97 -21.85
N THR A 71 0.34 -20.87 -22.49
CA THR A 71 -0.14 -19.63 -23.09
C THR A 71 -0.71 -18.78 -21.96
N ILE A 72 0.17 -18.24 -21.12
CA ILE A 72 -0.22 -17.31 -20.06
C ILE A 72 -0.59 -15.99 -20.74
N THR A 73 -1.88 -15.70 -20.75
CA THR A 73 -2.46 -14.50 -21.37
C THR A 73 -3.06 -13.57 -20.34
N ASN A 74 -3.34 -14.08 -19.16
CA ASN A 74 -3.94 -13.34 -18.08
C ASN A 74 -3.47 -13.84 -16.70
N ILE A 75 -3.75 -13.07 -15.65
CA ILE A 75 -3.37 -13.39 -14.26
C ILE A 75 -4.12 -14.62 -13.71
N GLY A 76 -5.28 -14.96 -14.28
CA GLY A 76 -6.01 -16.18 -13.95
C GLY A 76 -5.27 -17.43 -14.38
N ASP A 77 -4.66 -17.42 -15.56
CA ASP A 77 -3.84 -18.53 -16.07
C ASP A 77 -2.67 -18.83 -15.10
N LEU A 78 -2.08 -17.80 -14.47
CA LEU A 78 -1.03 -17.99 -13.45
C LEU A 78 -1.51 -18.77 -12.22
N ARG A 79 -2.77 -18.59 -11.81
CA ARG A 79 -3.37 -19.33 -10.69
C ARG A 79 -3.68 -20.75 -11.12
N ASP A 80 -4.28 -20.90 -12.29
CA ASP A 80 -4.79 -22.18 -12.78
C ASP A 80 -3.65 -23.16 -13.10
N GLU A 81 -2.51 -22.63 -13.55
CA GLU A 81 -1.26 -23.36 -13.76
C GLU A 81 -0.41 -23.52 -12.47
N GLY A 82 -0.84 -22.94 -11.34
CA GLY A 82 -0.21 -23.13 -10.04
C GLY A 82 1.01 -22.24 -9.75
N PHE A 83 1.31 -21.26 -10.61
CA PHE A 83 2.39 -20.28 -10.38
C PHE A 83 2.14 -19.37 -9.18
N ILE A 84 0.87 -19.07 -8.88
CA ILE A 84 0.47 -18.22 -7.76
C ILE A 84 -0.66 -18.82 -6.95
N SER A 85 -0.70 -18.51 -5.65
CA SER A 85 -1.80 -18.92 -4.77
C SER A 85 -3.09 -18.14 -5.05
N ALA A 86 -4.24 -18.70 -4.64
CA ALA A 86 -5.54 -18.02 -4.71
C ALA A 86 -5.54 -16.65 -4.01
N LYS A 87 -4.82 -16.52 -2.89
CA LYS A 87 -4.69 -15.27 -2.15
C LYS A 87 -3.92 -14.20 -2.93
N GLN A 88 -2.83 -14.60 -3.59
CA GLN A 88 -2.06 -13.68 -4.45
C GLN A 88 -2.89 -13.25 -5.67
N TYR A 89 -3.65 -14.18 -6.27
CA TYR A 89 -4.58 -13.86 -7.35
C TYR A 89 -5.61 -12.81 -6.93
N GLU A 90 -6.25 -12.96 -5.77
CA GLU A 90 -7.20 -11.98 -5.24
C GLU A 90 -6.54 -10.61 -5.03
N GLN A 91 -5.34 -10.56 -4.44
CA GLN A 91 -4.61 -9.31 -4.22
C GLN A 91 -4.22 -8.61 -5.52
N LEU A 92 -3.84 -9.37 -6.55
CA LEU A 92 -3.52 -8.84 -7.87
C LEU A 92 -4.78 -8.33 -8.60
N SER A 93 -5.89 -9.05 -8.46
CA SER A 93 -7.18 -8.65 -9.03
C SER A 93 -7.72 -7.36 -8.38
N ASP A 94 -7.63 -7.26 -7.06
CA ASP A 94 -8.07 -6.08 -6.29
C ASP A 94 -7.23 -4.85 -6.62
N LYS A 95 -5.92 -5.03 -6.84
CA LYS A 95 -4.99 -3.96 -7.23
C LYS A 95 -4.97 -3.67 -8.73
N HIS A 96 -5.89 -4.26 -9.51
CA HIS A 96 -5.97 -4.10 -10.97
C HIS A 96 -4.66 -4.34 -11.71
N ALA A 97 -3.89 -5.35 -11.25
CA ALA A 97 -2.63 -5.70 -11.85
C ALA A 97 -2.80 -6.09 -13.33
N LYS A 98 -1.82 -5.73 -14.15
CA LYS A 98 -1.77 -6.00 -15.58
C LYS A 98 -0.76 -7.09 -15.85
N PHE A 99 -1.05 -7.86 -16.89
CA PHE A 99 -0.13 -8.85 -17.42
C PHE A 99 0.72 -8.21 -18.54
N LYS A 100 2.02 -8.44 -18.50
CA LYS A 100 2.98 -8.03 -19.52
C LYS A 100 3.91 -9.21 -19.81
N THR A 101 4.24 -9.44 -21.07
CA THR A 101 5.34 -10.35 -21.44
C THR A 101 6.64 -9.55 -21.51
N SER A 102 7.66 -10.00 -20.78
CA SER A 102 9.02 -9.45 -20.90
C SER A 102 9.62 -9.76 -22.27
N SER A 103 10.64 -8.99 -22.67
CA SER A 103 11.36 -9.17 -23.95
C SER A 103 11.94 -10.57 -24.14
N ASP A 104 12.16 -11.31 -23.03
CA ASP A 104 12.71 -12.66 -23.01
C ASP A 104 11.62 -13.76 -23.05
N GLY A 105 10.35 -13.38 -23.27
CA GLY A 105 9.22 -14.32 -23.36
C GLY A 105 8.65 -14.76 -22.00
N VAL A 106 9.24 -14.31 -20.89
CA VAL A 106 8.77 -14.61 -19.53
C VAL A 106 7.55 -13.74 -19.16
N PRO A 107 6.45 -14.34 -18.69
CA PRO A 107 5.30 -13.60 -18.20
C PRO A 107 5.62 -12.79 -16.93
N GLN A 108 5.15 -11.55 -16.88
CA GLN A 108 5.32 -10.63 -15.75
C GLN A 108 3.98 -9.98 -15.38
N VAL A 109 3.83 -9.72 -14.10
CA VAL A 109 2.74 -8.94 -13.53
C VAL A 109 3.25 -7.53 -13.24
N ASP A 110 2.39 -6.53 -13.44
CA ASP A 110 2.66 -5.10 -13.23
C ASP A 110 1.49 -4.50 -12.45
N ILE A 111 1.75 -3.99 -11.25
CA ILE A 111 0.70 -3.35 -10.43
C ILE A 111 0.77 -1.83 -10.65
N PRO A 112 -0.31 -1.16 -11.08
CA PRO A 112 -0.32 0.28 -11.33
C PRO A 112 -0.07 1.15 -10.08
#